data_AF-A0A7X8V433-F1
#
_entry.id   AF-A0A7X8V433-F1
#
_cell.length_a   1.000
_cell.length_b   1.000
_cell.length_c   1.000
_cell.angle_alpha   90.00
_cell.angle_beta   90.00
_cell.angle_gamma   90.00
#
_symmetry.space_group_name_H-M   'P 1'
#
loop_
_entity.id
_entity.type
_entity.pdbx_description
1 polymer ?
#
loop_
_entity_poly.entity_id
_entity_poly.type
_entity_poly.pdbx_seq_one_letter_code
_entity_poly.pdbx_strand_id
1 'polypeptide(L)'
;MLVRPYYLTLLFSGDGEPVPVVSPDPGLEREWSKGTDYYKVIAWERPFPLWLAEAICQELTLLLADANCRRLFSPAKAGRIICKLARERGWPGVGRWYEPPDRPVFPGLLAKRESFARLLPQVLAGRLFSLRELAGSLSRMGFSVMEGALEFLVHLEVLNGRVERLAGVGLATGGRFRCRRCGEEHRILEYPEAPMPGKVCGSCLALGPVTSLEPLYCRRGALAAASLVSPKGFAKGRQWENPRKNYQESPGESLVKNPGESLESYQESRGENSQESLGESYRGSPDDGNRQIAATGELPLVLPELTPWQKATAREVLAFWEREEPRSFLIWAVCGAGKTEVVFLAIHRALSEGKRVLLTVPRREIVKDLGKRVEACFPGLEFTLLYGGKKQERPGGGLVVATTHQLLRFTPFFDLAILDEADAYPYRENRMLTGALVNALLPGGKLIYMTATPDEEWRKKAAQGEIGLSRLVLRHHGHPLPVPVLRQQPLPPAEAEDWPPPPEVLS
;
A
#
# COMPACT_ATOMS: atom_id res chain seq x y z
N MET A 1 -2.66 -13.61 17.03
CA MET A 1 -2.02 -12.30 16.82
C MET A 1 -1.93 -11.59 18.16
N LEU A 2 -0.71 -11.28 18.64
CA LEU A 2 -0.55 -10.39 19.79
C LEU A 2 -0.73 -8.95 19.27
N VAL A 3 -1.88 -8.33 19.53
CA VAL A 3 -2.04 -6.90 19.23
C VAL A 3 -1.16 -6.10 20.18
N ARG A 4 -0.37 -5.20 19.60
CA ARG A 4 0.64 -4.47 20.35
C ARG A 4 0.04 -3.25 21.05
N PRO A 5 0.41 -3.00 22.31
CA PRO A 5 0.05 -1.78 23.00
C PRO A 5 0.81 -0.59 22.39
N TYR A 6 0.12 0.52 22.10
CA TYR A 6 0.74 1.78 21.71
C TYR A 6 0.54 2.84 22.78
N TYR A 7 1.64 3.44 23.21
CA TYR A 7 1.70 4.48 24.21
C TYR A 7 1.73 5.87 23.56
N LEU A 8 1.21 6.86 24.28
CA LEU A 8 1.42 8.26 23.94
C LEU A 8 2.63 8.77 24.69
N THR A 9 3.62 9.29 23.97
CA THR A 9 4.87 9.83 24.52
C THR A 9 4.95 11.32 24.20
N LEU A 10 5.47 12.11 25.14
CA LEU A 10 5.82 13.51 24.94
C LEU A 10 7.33 13.67 25.08
N LEU A 11 7.97 14.21 24.04
CA LEU A 11 9.39 14.54 24.01
C LEU A 11 9.55 16.05 24.20
N PHE A 12 10.34 16.49 25.18
CA PHE A 12 10.58 17.93 25.43
C PHE A 12 11.95 18.32 24.90
N SER A 13 11.99 19.21 23.91
CA SER A 13 13.23 19.77 23.35
C SER A 13 13.76 20.92 24.20
N GLY A 14 15.02 21.30 24.03
CA GLY A 14 15.64 22.45 24.71
C GLY A 14 14.88 23.78 24.58
N ASP A 15 14.07 23.94 23.54
CA ASP A 15 13.18 25.09 23.33
C ASP A 15 11.90 25.07 24.18
N GLY A 16 11.72 24.02 25.00
CA GLY A 16 10.58 23.82 25.89
C GLY A 16 9.32 23.30 25.20
N GLU A 17 9.37 23.02 23.90
CA GLU A 17 8.21 22.57 23.12
C GLU A 17 8.04 21.04 23.22
N PRO A 18 6.87 20.55 23.67
CA PRO A 18 6.59 19.13 23.69
C PRO A 18 6.24 18.63 22.29
N VAL A 19 6.80 17.50 21.89
CA VAL A 19 6.47 16.80 20.65
C VAL A 19 5.73 15.50 21.01
N PRO A 20 4.43 15.39 20.69
CA PRO A 20 3.68 14.16 20.90
C PRO A 20 4.07 13.12 19.84
N VAL A 21 4.29 11.89 20.31
CA VAL A 21 4.69 10.74 19.49
C VAL A 21 3.91 9.52 19.97
N VAL A 22 3.45 8.69 19.04
CA VAL A 22 2.94 7.36 19.38
C VAL A 22 4.14 6.42 19.49
N SER A 23 4.21 5.61 20.54
CA SER A 23 5.34 4.72 20.81
C SER A 23 4.87 3.27 21.01
N PRO A 24 5.49 2.27 20.36
CA PRO A 24 5.30 0.87 20.72
C PRO A 24 6.10 0.50 21.98
N ASP A 25 7.05 1.35 22.40
CA ASP A 25 8.01 1.08 23.45
C ASP A 25 8.68 2.38 23.97
N PRO A 26 8.07 3.06 24.96
CA PRO A 26 8.56 4.34 25.49
C PRO A 26 10.02 4.38 25.96
N GLY A 27 10.59 3.23 26.36
CA GLY A 27 11.98 3.16 26.80
C GLY A 27 12.96 3.37 25.64
N LEU A 28 12.55 3.04 24.41
CA LEU A 28 13.36 3.29 23.21
C LEU A 28 13.43 4.79 22.90
N GLU A 29 12.35 5.55 23.07
CA GLU A 29 12.39 7.02 22.93
C GLU A 29 13.34 7.66 23.93
N ARG A 30 13.34 7.18 25.18
CA ARG A 30 14.24 7.70 26.22
C ARG A 30 15.71 7.41 25.90
N GLU A 31 16.01 6.24 25.37
CA GLU A 31 17.38 5.94 24.93
C GLU A 31 17.76 6.79 23.71
N TRP A 32 16.87 6.88 22.73
CA TRP A 32 17.06 7.71 21.53
C TRP A 32 17.19 9.20 21.85
N SER A 33 16.52 9.72 22.88
CA SER A 33 16.59 11.14 23.23
C SER A 33 17.97 11.56 23.73
N LYS A 34 18.76 10.65 24.32
CA LYS A 34 20.11 10.94 24.86
C LYS A 34 21.10 11.46 23.82
N GLY A 35 20.90 11.15 22.55
CA GLY A 35 21.74 11.58 21.42
C GLY A 35 21.10 12.71 20.60
N THR A 36 20.11 13.39 21.16
CA THR A 36 19.34 14.46 20.51
C THR A 36 19.28 15.70 21.41
N ASP A 37 18.52 16.71 21.00
CA ASP A 37 18.20 17.92 21.76
C ASP A 37 17.02 17.75 22.73
N TYR A 38 16.42 16.56 22.81
CA TYR A 38 15.35 16.25 23.75
C TYR A 38 15.90 15.92 25.14
N TYR A 39 15.55 16.73 26.15
CA TYR A 39 16.05 16.59 27.52
C TYR A 39 15.12 15.77 28.44
N LYS A 40 13.84 15.64 28.09
CA LYS A 40 12.85 14.91 28.89
C LYS A 40 11.90 14.10 28.03
N VAL A 41 11.61 12.89 28.48
CA VAL A 41 10.64 11.97 27.86
C VAL A 41 9.66 11.52 28.94
N ILE A 42 8.37 11.68 28.69
CA ILE A 42 7.30 11.11 29.52
C ILE A 42 6.34 10.32 28.64
N ALA A 43 5.79 9.24 29.19
CA ALA A 43 4.82 8.40 28.51
C ALA A 43 3.54 8.26 29.34
N TRP A 44 2.43 8.06 28.64
CA TRP A 44 1.14 7.79 29.26
C TRP A 44 1.08 6.31 29.65
N GLU A 45 0.86 5.98 30.92
CA GLU A 45 1.00 4.60 31.45
C GLU A 45 0.03 3.58 30.83
N ARG A 46 -1.11 4.05 30.28
CA ARG A 46 -2.13 3.19 29.69
C ARG A 46 -1.98 3.19 28.16
N PRO A 47 -1.74 2.04 27.52
CA PRO A 47 -1.67 1.98 26.08
C PRO A 47 -3.06 2.03 25.43
N PHE A 48 -3.07 2.34 24.14
CA PHE A 48 -4.25 2.41 23.28
C PHE A 48 -4.07 1.47 22.07
N PRO A 49 -5.17 1.06 21.42
CA PRO A 49 -5.13 0.61 20.03
C PRO A 49 -4.41 1.63 19.15
N LEU A 50 -3.70 1.18 18.11
CA LEU A 50 -2.91 2.06 17.25
C LEU A 50 -3.73 3.23 16.66
N TRP A 51 -4.91 2.94 16.10
CA TRP A 51 -5.77 3.97 15.51
C TRP A 51 -6.19 5.06 16.51
N LEU A 52 -6.40 4.69 17.78
CA LEU A 52 -6.80 5.63 18.82
C LEU A 52 -5.60 6.42 19.33
N ALA A 53 -4.45 5.76 19.51
CA ALA A 53 -3.19 6.44 19.81
C ALA A 53 -2.84 7.47 18.74
N GLU A 54 -2.94 7.09 17.45
CA GLU A 54 -2.73 7.98 16.31
C GLU A 54 -3.68 9.19 16.36
N ALA A 55 -4.98 8.95 16.53
CA ALA A 55 -5.98 10.02 16.57
C ALA A 55 -5.73 11.00 17.72
N ILE A 56 -5.46 10.51 18.93
CA ILE A 56 -5.16 11.36 20.08
C ILE A 56 -3.86 12.14 19.86
N CYS A 57 -2.82 11.50 19.30
CA CYS A 57 -1.56 12.16 18.99
C CYS A 57 -1.72 13.27 17.94
N GLN A 58 -2.57 13.08 16.93
CA GLN A 58 -2.90 14.10 15.93
C GLN A 58 -3.60 15.31 16.58
N GLU A 59 -4.59 15.09 17.43
CA GLU A 59 -5.28 16.16 18.16
C GLU A 59 -4.31 16.94 19.08
N LEU A 60 -3.43 16.24 19.80
CA LEU A 60 -2.39 16.89 20.61
C LEU A 60 -1.43 17.72 19.74
N THR A 61 -1.05 17.20 18.57
CA THR A 61 -0.19 17.92 17.61
C THR A 61 -0.87 19.19 17.11
N LEU A 62 -2.15 19.12 16.76
CA LEU A 62 -2.96 20.27 16.32
C LEU A 62 -3.08 21.33 17.41
N LEU A 63 -3.35 20.92 18.65
CA LEU A 63 -3.42 21.83 19.80
C LEU A 63 -2.08 22.51 20.07
N LEU A 64 -0.97 21.80 19.86
CA LEU A 64 0.38 22.35 20.01
C LEU A 64 0.79 23.23 18.83
N ALA A 65 0.15 23.11 17.67
CA ALA A 65 0.40 24.00 16.53
C ALA A 65 -0.10 25.45 16.79
N ASP A 66 -1.12 25.62 17.65
CA ASP A 66 -1.62 26.93 18.09
C ASP A 66 -0.73 27.53 19.17
N ALA A 67 -0.16 28.71 18.91
CA ALA A 67 0.76 29.42 19.81
C ALA A 67 0.16 29.74 21.18
N ASN A 68 -1.14 30.04 21.26
CA ASN A 68 -1.82 30.33 22.53
C ASN A 68 -2.01 29.06 23.36
N CYS A 69 -2.40 27.97 22.69
CA CYS A 69 -2.53 26.66 23.33
C CYS A 69 -1.17 26.10 23.77
N ARG A 70 -0.10 26.35 22.99
CA ARG A 70 1.28 25.96 23.27
C ARG A 70 1.84 26.60 24.53
N ARG A 71 1.64 27.91 24.73
CA ARG A 71 2.10 28.64 25.94
C ARG A 71 1.45 28.13 27.23
N LEU A 72 0.22 27.62 27.15
CA LEU A 72 -0.55 27.12 28.28
C LEU A 72 -0.50 25.58 28.41
N PHE A 73 0.46 24.94 27.75
CA PHE A 73 0.57 23.49 27.78
C PHE A 73 1.10 23.00 29.14
N SER A 74 0.52 21.92 29.63
CA SER A 74 1.07 21.17 30.76
C SER A 74 0.76 19.68 30.59
N PRO A 75 1.59 18.78 31.13
CA PRO A 75 1.28 17.34 31.13
C PRO A 75 -0.09 17.04 31.75
N ALA A 76 -0.49 17.75 32.80
CA ALA A 76 -1.82 17.60 33.41
C ALA A 76 -2.96 17.98 32.45
N LYS A 77 -2.80 19.06 31.66
CA LYS A 77 -3.79 19.45 30.64
C LYS A 77 -3.83 18.43 29.50
N ALA A 78 -2.68 17.96 29.02
CA ALA A 78 -2.60 16.91 28.02
C ALA A 78 -3.28 15.62 28.49
N GLY A 79 -3.05 15.21 29.75
CA GLY A 79 -3.70 14.04 30.34
C GLY A 79 -5.22 14.16 30.38
N ARG A 80 -5.77 15.33 30.73
CA ARG A 80 -7.23 15.59 30.66
C ARG A 80 -7.77 15.46 29.25
N ILE A 81 -7.04 15.97 28.25
CA ILE A 81 -7.42 15.86 26.83
C ILE A 81 -7.42 14.39 26.38
N ILE A 82 -6.35 13.64 26.69
CA ILE A 82 -6.26 12.20 26.40
C ILE A 82 -7.46 11.45 27.00
N CYS A 83 -7.78 11.69 28.28
CA CYS A 83 -8.90 11.04 28.95
C CYS A 83 -10.27 11.42 28.37
N LYS A 84 -10.44 12.66 27.89
CA LYS A 84 -11.66 13.11 27.21
C LYS A 84 -11.81 12.41 25.85
N LEU A 85 -10.78 12.50 25.00
CA LEU A 85 -10.77 11.94 23.65
C LEU A 85 -10.90 10.41 23.63
N ALA A 86 -10.35 9.72 24.63
CA ALA A 86 -10.53 8.28 24.82
C ALA A 86 -11.99 7.94 25.12
N ARG A 87 -12.63 8.64 26.08
CA ARG A 87 -14.04 8.41 26.45
C ARG A 87 -15.01 8.68 25.32
N GLU A 88 -14.83 9.77 24.59
CA GLU A 88 -15.65 10.12 23.41
C GLU A 88 -15.61 9.04 22.32
N ARG A 89 -14.56 8.21 22.31
CA ARG A 89 -14.36 7.12 21.36
C ARG A 89 -14.56 5.73 21.98
N GLY A 90 -15.24 5.66 23.13
CA GLY A 90 -15.60 4.40 23.78
C GLY A 90 -14.43 3.68 24.48
N TRP A 91 -13.33 4.36 24.76
CA TRP A 91 -12.15 3.80 25.44
C TRP A 91 -12.02 4.31 26.88
N PRO A 92 -11.49 3.51 27.83
CA PRO A 92 -11.23 3.98 29.19
C PRO A 92 -10.34 5.23 29.22
N GLY A 93 -10.87 6.33 29.75
CA GLY A 93 -10.14 7.60 29.90
C GLY A 93 -9.40 7.69 31.23
N VAL A 94 -8.47 6.77 31.47
CA VAL A 94 -7.67 6.70 32.71
C VAL A 94 -6.18 6.58 32.38
N GLY A 95 -5.33 7.10 33.26
CA GLY A 95 -3.88 6.97 33.16
C GLY A 95 -3.15 8.13 33.82
N ARG A 96 -1.83 8.01 33.88
CA ARG A 96 -0.90 9.00 34.43
C ARG A 96 0.33 9.08 33.55
N TRP A 97 1.02 10.21 33.62
CA TRP A 97 2.33 10.37 33.02
C TRP A 97 3.38 9.71 33.93
N TYR A 98 4.32 8.99 33.32
CA TYR A 98 5.49 8.45 33.99
C TYR A 98 6.73 8.67 33.12
N GLU A 99 7.91 8.65 33.74
CA GLU A 99 9.17 8.65 33.01
C GLU A 99 9.53 7.19 32.68
N PRO A 100 9.60 6.81 31.39
CA PRO A 100 9.87 5.43 31.02
C PRO A 100 11.28 5.01 31.43
N PRO A 101 11.53 3.74 31.76
CA PRO A 101 12.88 3.26 32.09
C PRO A 101 13.80 3.33 30.87
N ASP A 102 15.11 3.40 31.10
CA ASP A 102 16.09 3.27 30.02
C ASP A 102 16.00 1.88 29.39
N ARG A 103 15.94 1.83 28.06
CA ARG A 103 15.98 0.56 27.31
C ARG A 103 17.27 0.45 26.53
N PRO A 104 18.26 -0.34 26.98
CA PRO A 104 19.52 -0.48 26.26
C PRO A 104 19.26 -1.11 24.88
N VAL A 105 19.77 -0.47 23.83
CA VAL A 105 19.75 -1.02 22.48
C VAL A 105 20.89 -2.03 22.34
N PHE A 106 20.58 -3.25 21.93
CA PHE A 106 21.58 -4.31 21.77
C PHE A 106 22.64 -3.94 20.72
N PRO A 107 23.95 -4.07 21.00
CA PRO A 107 25.02 -3.69 20.07
C PRO A 107 24.93 -4.36 18.68
N GLY A 108 24.50 -5.62 18.62
CA GLY A 108 24.32 -6.35 17.36
C GLY A 108 23.20 -5.77 16.48
N LEU A 109 22.21 -5.08 17.07
CA LEU A 109 21.16 -4.39 16.31
C LEU A 109 21.67 -3.09 15.70
N LEU A 110 22.54 -2.38 16.44
CA LEU A 110 23.18 -1.14 15.95
C LEU A 110 24.06 -1.42 14.72
N ALA A 111 24.75 -2.55 14.67
CA ALA A 111 25.56 -2.96 13.51
C ALA A 111 24.73 -3.13 12.22
N LYS A 112 23.46 -3.54 12.34
CA LYS A 112 22.54 -3.70 11.19
C LYS A 112 21.86 -2.39 10.77
N ARG A 113 21.95 -1.34 11.58
CA ARG A 113 21.23 -0.08 11.38
C ARG A 113 21.61 0.63 10.08
N GLU A 114 22.89 0.74 9.77
CA GLU A 114 23.36 1.45 8.57
C GLU A 114 22.90 0.74 7.29
N SER A 115 23.04 -0.59 7.25
CA SER A 115 22.54 -1.40 6.15
C SER A 115 21.02 -1.27 6.00
N PHE A 116 20.28 -1.30 7.11
CA PHE A 116 18.83 -1.11 7.12
C PHE A 116 18.44 0.28 6.58
N ALA A 117 19.05 1.36 7.08
CA ALA A 117 18.76 2.74 6.68
C ALA A 117 19.05 3.00 5.19
N ARG A 118 20.02 2.29 4.61
CA ARG A 118 20.32 2.35 3.16
C ARG A 118 19.30 1.60 2.29
N LEU A 119 18.77 0.49 2.78
CA LEU A 119 17.81 -0.34 2.05
C LEU A 119 16.37 0.17 2.16
N LEU A 120 16.00 0.69 3.33
CA LEU A 120 14.62 1.07 3.63
C LEU A 120 13.99 2.06 2.65
N PRO A 121 14.68 3.13 2.17
CA PRO A 121 14.12 4.05 1.18
C PRO A 121 13.80 3.38 -0.15
N GLN A 122 14.58 2.36 -0.54
CA GLN A 122 14.37 1.60 -1.78
C GLN A 122 13.12 0.72 -1.68
N VAL A 123 12.85 0.18 -0.48
CA VAL A 123 11.66 -0.65 -0.24
C VAL A 123 10.40 0.22 -0.16
N LEU A 124 10.43 1.30 0.61
CA LEU A 124 9.27 2.15 0.90
C LEU A 124 8.90 3.15 -0.21
N ALA A 125 9.56 3.12 -1.37
CA ALA A 125 9.28 4.02 -2.48
C ALA A 125 7.82 3.87 -2.98
N GLY A 126 6.96 4.82 -2.61
CA GLY A 126 5.57 4.92 -3.07
C GLY A 126 4.60 3.86 -2.53
N ARG A 127 4.99 3.10 -1.48
CA ARG A 127 4.19 1.98 -0.96
C ARG A 127 4.02 2.06 0.56
N LEU A 128 2.93 1.47 1.03
CA LEU A 128 2.64 1.23 2.44
C LEU A 128 2.86 -0.25 2.75
N PHE A 129 3.69 -0.53 3.75
CA PHE A 129 4.06 -1.89 4.14
C PHE A 129 3.61 -2.19 5.57
N SER A 130 2.97 -3.33 5.80
CA SER A 130 2.96 -3.94 7.13
C SER A 130 4.37 -4.37 7.52
N LEU A 131 4.60 -4.61 8.81
CA LEU A 131 5.89 -5.11 9.30
C LEU A 131 6.30 -6.43 8.60
N ARG A 132 5.34 -7.33 8.39
CA ARG A 132 5.55 -8.62 7.72
C ARG A 132 5.96 -8.46 6.26
N GLU A 133 5.27 -7.61 5.51
CA GLU A 133 5.61 -7.38 4.10
C GLU A 133 6.95 -6.64 3.96
N LEU A 134 7.27 -5.75 4.90
CA LEU A 134 8.57 -5.10 4.98
C LEU A 134 9.68 -6.14 5.23
N ALA A 135 9.47 -7.06 6.18
CA ALA A 135 10.40 -8.16 6.45
C ALA A 135 10.64 -9.01 5.19
N GLY A 136 9.57 -9.44 4.52
CA GLY A 136 9.70 -10.23 3.29
C GLY A 136 10.38 -9.47 2.15
N SER A 137 10.20 -8.15 2.07
CA SER A 137 10.88 -7.31 1.08
C SER A 137 12.36 -7.13 1.37
N LEU A 138 12.72 -6.92 2.63
CA LEU A 138 14.12 -6.78 3.05
C LEU A 138 14.88 -8.10 2.94
N SER A 139 14.27 -9.23 3.31
CA SER A 139 14.89 -10.55 3.20
C SER A 139 15.31 -10.87 1.77
N ARG A 140 14.48 -10.48 0.78
CA ARG A 140 14.80 -10.64 -0.66
C ARG A 140 15.95 -9.74 -1.14
N MET A 141 16.28 -8.70 -0.38
CA MET A 141 17.46 -7.85 -0.61
C MET A 141 18.67 -8.29 0.23
N GLY A 142 18.62 -9.49 0.83
CA GLY A 142 19.68 -10.03 1.67
C GLY A 142 19.69 -9.50 3.10
N PHE A 143 18.64 -8.80 3.55
CA PHE A 143 18.53 -8.28 4.91
C PHE A 143 17.47 -9.04 5.73
N SER A 144 17.92 -9.88 6.66
CA SER A 144 17.03 -10.62 7.56
C SER A 144 17.36 -10.34 9.03
N VAL A 145 16.30 -10.14 9.81
CA VAL A 145 16.31 -9.94 11.27
C VAL A 145 15.03 -10.53 11.86
N MET A 146 15.05 -10.85 13.16
CA MET A 146 13.85 -11.19 13.92
C MET A 146 12.81 -10.06 13.83
N GLU A 147 11.52 -10.40 13.88
CA GLU A 147 10.43 -9.42 13.74
C GLU A 147 10.51 -8.28 14.76
N GLY A 148 10.79 -8.59 16.03
CA GLY A 148 10.99 -7.57 17.06
C GLY A 148 12.15 -6.62 16.73
N ALA A 149 13.28 -7.17 16.26
CA ALA A 149 14.43 -6.38 15.82
C ALA A 149 14.10 -5.49 14.61
N LEU A 150 13.30 -5.98 13.66
CA LEU A 150 12.83 -5.18 12.53
C LEU A 150 11.99 -4.00 13.02
N GLU A 151 11.04 -4.25 13.92
CA GLU A 151 10.17 -3.19 14.45
C GLU A 151 10.97 -2.11 15.17
N PHE A 152 11.96 -2.49 15.98
CA PHE A 152 12.88 -1.53 16.61
C PHE A 152 13.58 -0.67 15.57
N LEU A 153 14.16 -1.27 14.53
CA LEU A 153 14.84 -0.55 13.45
C LEU A 153 13.90 0.40 12.72
N VAL A 154 12.69 -0.05 12.39
CA VAL A 154 11.67 0.78 11.73
C VAL A 154 11.24 1.93 12.63
N HIS A 155 11.02 1.68 13.91
CA HIS A 155 10.60 2.70 14.88
C HIS A 155 11.69 3.75 15.10
N LEU A 156 12.97 3.36 15.11
CA LEU A 156 14.08 4.33 15.08
C LEU A 156 14.01 5.25 13.86
N GLU A 157 13.62 4.73 12.69
CA GLU A 157 13.45 5.55 11.48
C GLU A 157 12.20 6.45 11.52
N VAL A 158 11.18 6.06 12.31
CA VAL A 158 10.04 6.93 12.65
C VAL A 158 10.50 8.09 13.54
N LEU A 159 11.28 7.81 14.60
CA LEU A 159 11.84 8.84 15.48
C LEU A 159 12.81 9.78 14.73
N ASN A 160 13.62 9.24 13.81
CA ASN A 160 14.48 10.04 12.94
C ASN A 160 13.70 10.81 11.85
N GLY A 161 12.37 10.68 11.80
CA GLY A 161 11.50 11.40 10.87
C GLY A 161 11.64 10.98 9.40
N ARG A 162 12.22 9.82 9.10
CA ARG A 162 12.36 9.31 7.72
C ARG A 162 11.19 8.42 7.30
N VAL A 163 10.57 7.77 8.28
CA VAL A 163 9.41 6.88 8.10
C VAL A 163 8.21 7.44 8.85
N GLU A 164 7.03 7.19 8.32
CA GLU A 164 5.76 7.47 8.96
C GLU A 164 5.08 6.13 9.29
N ARG A 165 4.55 6.03 10.51
CA ARG A 165 3.77 4.88 10.98
C ARG A 165 2.32 5.29 11.09
N LEU A 166 1.44 4.53 10.45
CA LEU A 166 0.01 4.79 10.39
C LEU A 166 -0.77 3.54 10.75
N ALA A 167 -1.91 3.70 11.42
CA ALA A 167 -2.91 2.64 11.50
C ALA A 167 -3.35 2.27 10.07
N GLY A 168 -3.35 0.97 9.74
CA GLY A 168 -3.76 0.52 8.42
C GLY A 168 -5.17 0.95 8.04
N VAL A 169 -6.07 0.95 9.02
CA VAL A 169 -7.39 1.60 8.98
C VAL A 169 -7.42 2.69 10.04
N GLY A 170 -7.46 3.95 9.61
CA GLY A 170 -7.38 5.12 10.51
C GLY A 170 -8.59 6.04 10.37
N LEU A 171 -8.72 7.00 11.29
CA LEU A 171 -9.74 8.04 11.21
C LEU A 171 -9.35 9.10 10.18
N ALA A 172 -10.27 9.40 9.26
CA ALA A 172 -10.19 10.54 8.34
C ALA A 172 -10.74 11.82 8.99
N THR A 173 -10.52 12.97 8.37
CA THR A 173 -10.93 14.30 8.87
C THR A 173 -12.44 14.41 9.16
N GLY A 174 -13.27 13.62 8.48
CA GLY A 174 -14.72 13.54 8.73
C GLY A 174 -15.14 12.57 9.84
N GLY A 175 -14.20 12.03 10.63
CA GLY A 175 -14.47 11.05 11.69
C GLY A 175 -14.82 9.64 11.20
N ARG A 176 -14.88 9.43 9.88
CA ARG A 176 -15.08 8.10 9.27
C ARG A 176 -13.75 7.36 9.18
N PHE A 177 -13.81 6.05 9.30
CA PHE A 177 -12.63 5.22 9.07
C PHE A 177 -12.34 5.08 7.58
N ARG A 178 -11.06 5.17 7.23
CA ARG A 178 -10.55 4.95 5.88
C ARG A 178 -9.37 4.01 5.93
N CYS A 179 -9.32 3.05 5.00
CA CYS A 179 -8.14 2.24 4.77
C CYS A 179 -7.02 3.10 4.16
N ARG A 180 -5.89 3.25 4.86
CA ARG A 180 -4.75 4.04 4.38
C ARG A 180 -4.05 3.40 3.17
N ARG A 181 -4.22 2.09 2.96
CA ARG A 181 -3.65 1.35 1.81
C ARG A 181 -4.47 1.53 0.53
N CYS A 182 -5.77 1.26 0.56
CA CYS A 182 -6.60 1.24 -0.65
C CYS A 182 -7.60 2.39 -0.78
N GLY A 183 -7.77 3.22 0.26
CA GLY A 183 -8.75 4.30 0.26
C GLY A 183 -10.17 3.88 0.61
N GLU A 184 -10.45 2.59 0.86
CA GLU A 184 -11.77 2.09 1.24
C GLU A 184 -12.35 2.79 2.47
N GLU A 185 -13.61 3.23 2.37
CA GLU A 185 -14.35 3.87 3.46
C GLU A 185 -15.65 3.14 3.78
N HIS A 186 -16.28 2.49 2.79
CA HIS A 186 -17.60 1.90 2.95
C HIS A 186 -17.52 0.47 3.48
N ARG A 187 -16.52 -0.29 3.01
CA ARG A 187 -16.32 -1.67 3.44
C ARG A 187 -15.31 -1.80 4.58
N ILE A 188 -15.41 -0.91 5.57
CA ILE A 188 -14.65 -1.02 6.81
C ILE A 188 -15.49 -1.77 7.84
N LEU A 189 -15.03 -2.97 8.21
CA LEU A 189 -15.75 -3.90 9.07
C LEU A 189 -15.15 -3.87 10.48
N GLU A 190 -15.95 -4.26 11.48
CA GLU A 190 -15.39 -4.64 12.79
C GLU A 190 -14.46 -5.84 12.61
N TYR A 191 -13.40 -5.90 13.43
CA TYR A 191 -12.44 -7.00 13.42
C TYR A 191 -12.68 -7.90 14.65
N PRO A 192 -13.64 -8.83 14.60
CA PRO A 192 -14.09 -9.59 15.78
C PRO A 192 -13.02 -10.52 16.35
N GLU A 193 -12.07 -10.96 15.53
CA GLU A 193 -10.95 -11.82 15.92
C GLU A 193 -9.85 -11.06 16.68
N ALA A 194 -9.98 -9.74 16.80
CA ALA A 194 -9.00 -8.93 17.49
C ALA A 194 -9.12 -9.06 19.02
N PRO A 195 -7.99 -9.10 19.76
CA PRO A 195 -7.99 -9.03 21.22
C PRO A 195 -8.48 -7.69 21.79
N MET A 196 -8.74 -6.69 20.93
CA MET A 196 -9.29 -5.40 21.32
C MET A 196 -10.13 -4.81 20.19
N PRO A 197 -11.10 -3.91 20.48
CA PRO A 197 -11.89 -3.24 19.46
C PRO A 197 -11.04 -2.65 18.34
N GLY A 198 -11.26 -3.14 17.14
CA GLY A 198 -10.50 -2.79 15.96
C GLY A 198 -11.32 -2.97 14.69
N LYS A 199 -10.86 -2.37 13.62
CA LYS A 199 -11.51 -2.40 12.30
C LYS A 199 -10.59 -3.01 11.27
N VAL A 200 -11.17 -3.63 10.25
CA VAL A 200 -10.43 -4.25 9.14
C VAL A 200 -11.00 -3.80 7.80
N CYS A 201 -10.11 -3.58 6.84
CA CYS A 201 -10.50 -3.24 5.48
C CYS A 201 -10.99 -4.49 4.73
N GLY A 202 -12.28 -4.54 4.43
CA GLY A 202 -12.89 -5.64 3.67
C GLY A 202 -12.33 -5.79 2.25
N SER A 203 -11.90 -4.69 1.63
CA SER A 203 -11.32 -4.69 0.27
C SER A 203 -9.87 -5.23 0.25
N CYS A 204 -9.14 -5.13 1.37
CA CYS A 204 -7.78 -5.66 1.48
C CYS A 204 -7.71 -7.08 2.05
N LEU A 205 -8.78 -7.65 2.61
CA LEU A 205 -8.77 -8.98 3.25
C LEU A 205 -8.10 -10.06 2.39
N ALA A 206 -8.36 -10.06 1.08
CA ALA A 206 -7.77 -11.03 0.15
C ALA A 206 -6.26 -10.86 -0.07
N LEU A 207 -5.72 -9.67 0.21
CA LEU A 207 -4.29 -9.35 0.11
C LEU A 207 -3.50 -9.73 1.37
N GLY A 208 -4.19 -9.70 2.50
CA GLY A 208 -3.67 -9.71 3.86
C GLY A 208 -4.43 -8.64 4.65
N PRO A 209 -4.90 -8.94 5.88
CA PRO A 209 -5.78 -8.01 6.60
C PRO A 209 -5.05 -6.69 6.87
N VAL A 210 -5.68 -5.59 6.47
CA VAL A 210 -5.24 -4.23 6.84
C VAL A 210 -6.17 -3.78 7.94
N THR A 211 -5.61 -3.55 9.14
CA THR A 211 -6.42 -3.33 10.34
C THR A 211 -6.13 -1.97 10.97
N SER A 212 -6.99 -1.55 11.89
CA SER A 212 -6.79 -0.36 12.72
C SER A 212 -5.82 -0.59 13.89
N LEU A 213 -5.36 -1.83 14.06
CA LEU A 213 -4.51 -2.26 15.18
C LEU A 213 -3.06 -2.45 14.76
N GLU A 214 -2.83 -2.77 13.48
CA GLU A 214 -1.50 -3.00 12.93
C GLU A 214 -1.00 -1.80 12.13
N PRO A 215 0.30 -1.50 12.22
CA PRO A 215 0.90 -0.38 11.52
C PRO A 215 1.16 -0.69 10.04
N LEU A 216 0.92 0.31 9.21
CA LEU A 216 1.55 0.47 7.91
C LEU A 216 2.68 1.50 8.02
N TYR A 217 3.77 1.23 7.32
CA TYR A 217 4.94 2.07 7.24
C TYR A 217 5.12 2.60 5.82
N CYS A 218 5.38 3.89 5.69
CA CYS A 218 5.74 4.53 4.42
C CYS A 218 6.83 5.58 4.62
N ARG A 219 7.45 6.04 3.54
CA ARG A 219 8.35 7.19 3.61
C ARG A 219 7.58 8.42 4.08
N ARG A 220 8.14 9.21 5.00
CA ARG A 220 7.48 10.43 5.49
C ARG A 220 7.14 11.38 4.34
N GLY A 221 5.92 11.91 4.35
CA GLY A 221 5.44 12.82 3.31
C GLY A 221 4.90 12.13 2.05
N ALA A 222 4.95 10.79 1.96
CA ALA A 222 4.36 10.04 0.84
C ALA A 222 2.83 10.21 0.75
N LEU A 223 2.16 10.41 1.90
CA LEU A 223 0.70 10.56 2.01
C LEU A 223 0.22 11.99 2.27
N ALA A 224 1.14 12.95 2.48
CA ALA A 224 0.82 14.33 2.84
C ALA A 224 0.11 15.15 1.74
N ALA A 225 -0.15 14.56 0.57
CA ALA A 225 -1.05 15.14 -0.43
C ALA A 225 -2.53 14.78 -0.19
N ALA A 226 -2.84 13.89 0.78
CA ALA A 226 -4.20 13.44 1.09
C ALA A 226 -4.63 13.68 2.55
N SER A 227 -3.72 14.13 3.42
CA SER A 227 -4.03 14.49 4.80
C SER A 227 -3.32 15.80 5.13
N LEU A 228 -4.12 16.86 5.28
CA LEU A 228 -3.66 18.15 5.81
C LEU A 228 -3.22 17.92 7.25
N VAL A 229 -1.92 17.77 7.47
CA VAL A 229 -1.11 18.24 8.61
C VAL A 229 0.27 17.62 8.44
N SER A 230 1.22 18.42 7.97
CA SER A 230 2.64 18.11 8.07
C SER A 230 3.07 18.47 9.50
N PRO A 231 3.57 17.54 10.33
CA PRO A 231 4.15 17.90 11.61
C PRO A 231 5.45 18.66 11.33
N LYS A 232 5.39 20.00 11.29
CA LYS A 232 6.55 20.85 11.50
C LYS A 232 6.91 20.71 12.98
N GLY A 233 7.93 19.90 13.29
CA GLY A 233 8.32 19.64 14.69
C GLY A 233 9.51 18.69 14.85
N PHE A 234 9.85 17.90 13.83
CA PHE A 234 11.14 17.23 13.82
C PHE A 234 12.17 18.18 13.24
N ALA A 235 12.93 18.85 14.12
CA ALA A 235 14.12 19.58 13.73
C ALA A 235 15.06 18.68 12.91
N LYS A 236 15.91 19.29 12.07
CA LYS A 236 17.04 18.62 11.43
C LYS A 236 18.02 18.16 12.52
N GLY A 237 17.70 17.06 13.20
CA GLY A 237 18.53 16.48 14.25
C GLY A 237 19.79 15.88 13.63
N ARG A 238 20.94 16.21 14.22
CA ARG A 238 22.23 15.59 13.90
C ARG A 238 22.09 14.06 13.93
N GLN A 239 22.77 13.40 13.00
CA GLN A 239 22.85 11.96 12.90
C GLN A 239 23.21 11.39 14.28
N TRP A 240 22.38 10.48 14.83
CA TRP A 240 22.73 9.75 16.06
C TRP A 240 24.08 9.06 15.82
N GLU A 241 25.13 9.59 16.43
CA GLU A 241 26.47 9.02 16.46
C GLU A 241 26.60 8.11 17.69
N ASN A 242 27.18 6.94 17.46
CA ASN A 242 27.28 5.85 18.43
C ASN A 242 28.09 6.31 19.67
N PRO A 243 27.52 6.36 20.89
CA PRO A 243 28.26 6.84 22.05
C PRO A 243 29.11 5.71 22.65
N ARG A 244 30.18 5.30 21.95
CA ARG A 244 31.30 4.51 22.51
C ARG A 244 32.62 4.83 21.79
N LYS A 245 33.19 6.01 22.07
CA LYS A 245 34.64 6.24 22.00
C LYS A 245 35.14 6.41 23.42
N ASN A 246 35.53 5.29 24.03
CA ASN A 246 36.50 5.18 25.13
C ASN A 246 36.51 3.72 25.61
N TYR A 247 37.20 2.87 24.86
CA TYR A 247 37.84 1.69 25.43
C TYR A 247 39.29 1.76 24.98
N GLN A 248 40.17 2.08 25.93
CA GLN A 248 41.61 2.07 25.72
C GLN A 248 42.06 0.64 25.42
N GLU A 249 42.83 0.50 24.36
CA GLU A 249 43.56 -0.71 24.02
C GLU A 249 44.52 -1.08 25.17
N SER A 250 44.63 -2.37 25.43
CA SER A 250 45.81 -2.96 26.06
C SER A 250 46.11 -4.30 25.38
N PRO A 251 47.39 -4.70 25.21
CA PRO A 251 47.82 -5.57 24.12
C PRO A 251 48.22 -6.99 24.58
N GLY A 252 48.21 -7.94 23.63
CA GLY A 252 48.64 -9.33 23.81
C GLY A 252 47.47 -10.22 24.28
N GLU A 253 47.23 -11.43 23.78
CA GLU A 253 48.16 -12.44 23.25
C GLU A 253 47.45 -13.46 22.34
N SER A 254 48.28 -14.27 21.70
CA SER A 254 47.99 -15.17 20.60
C SER A 254 47.49 -16.55 21.07
N LEU A 255 46.85 -17.27 20.12
CA LEU A 255 46.88 -18.73 19.96
C LEU A 255 46.04 -19.63 20.92
N VAL A 256 45.12 -20.36 20.27
CA VAL A 256 45.01 -21.85 20.27
C VAL A 256 43.89 -22.53 21.08
N LYS A 257 43.24 -23.48 20.35
CA LYS A 257 42.52 -24.72 20.71
C LYS A 257 41.00 -24.66 21.03
N ASN A 258 40.24 -25.26 20.10
CA ASN A 258 39.10 -26.12 20.43
C ASN A 258 39.54 -27.23 21.41
N PRO A 259 38.64 -27.70 22.27
CA PRO A 259 38.04 -29.01 22.01
C PRO A 259 36.53 -29.05 22.26
N GLY A 260 35.87 -29.99 21.60
CA GLY A 260 34.44 -30.25 21.76
C GLY A 260 34.11 -31.12 22.96
N GLU A 261 32.82 -31.24 23.22
CA GLU A 261 32.17 -32.49 23.65
C GLU A 261 30.65 -32.35 23.49
N SER A 262 30.00 -33.50 23.53
CA SER A 262 28.86 -33.95 22.76
C SER A 262 27.49 -33.87 23.46
N LEU A 263 26.46 -33.86 22.60
CA LEU A 263 25.07 -34.35 22.71
C LEU A 263 24.55 -34.87 24.06
N GLU A 264 23.31 -34.46 24.40
CA GLU A 264 22.11 -35.34 24.51
C GLU A 264 20.86 -34.46 24.74
N SER A 265 19.99 -34.32 23.75
CA SER A 265 18.74 -35.10 23.53
C SER A 265 17.52 -34.51 24.25
N TYR A 266 16.66 -33.83 23.48
CA TYR A 266 15.22 -33.73 23.73
C TYR A 266 14.51 -33.75 22.37
N GLN A 267 13.97 -34.92 22.04
CA GLN A 267 13.04 -35.12 20.94
C GLN A 267 11.63 -34.81 21.46
N GLU A 268 10.92 -33.88 20.82
CA GLU A 268 9.47 -33.81 20.89
C GLU A 268 8.88 -33.68 19.47
N SER A 269 8.25 -34.79 19.07
CA SER A 269 7.07 -34.92 18.22
C SER A 269 6.87 -33.95 17.05
N ARG A 270 7.08 -34.48 15.85
CA ARG A 270 6.47 -34.03 14.59
C ARG A 270 4.94 -34.12 14.69
N GLY A 271 4.30 -32.98 14.92
CA GLY A 271 2.94 -32.72 14.45
C GLY A 271 3.02 -32.09 13.06
N GLU A 272 2.45 -32.76 12.07
CA GLU A 272 2.26 -32.24 10.72
C GLU A 272 1.38 -30.99 10.78
N ASN A 273 1.99 -29.80 10.73
CA ASN A 273 1.29 -28.57 10.42
C ASN A 273 1.65 -28.16 9.00
N SER A 274 0.66 -28.31 8.12
CA SER A 274 0.58 -27.73 6.79
C SER A 274 1.17 -26.32 6.78
N GLN A 275 2.29 -26.15 6.08
CA GLN A 275 2.88 -24.85 5.81
C GLN A 275 1.91 -24.03 4.95
N GLU A 276 1.13 -23.16 5.58
CA GLU A 276 0.42 -22.09 4.89
C GLU A 276 1.43 -21.03 4.42
N SER A 277 1.76 -21.04 3.14
CA SER A 277 2.55 -20.01 2.44
C SER A 277 1.74 -18.71 2.28
N LEU A 278 1.63 -17.94 3.35
CA LEU A 278 0.96 -16.63 3.33
C LEU A 278 1.98 -15.51 3.11
N GLY A 279 1.88 -14.80 1.97
CA GLY A 279 2.56 -13.52 1.74
C GLY A 279 3.72 -13.51 0.74
N GLU A 280 3.72 -14.37 -0.28
CA GLU A 280 4.71 -14.28 -1.36
C GLU A 280 4.44 -13.07 -2.26
N SER A 281 5.43 -12.19 -2.35
CA SER A 281 5.55 -11.19 -3.41
C SER A 281 6.14 -11.84 -4.67
N TYR A 282 5.52 -11.64 -5.83
CA TYR A 282 5.97 -12.26 -7.07
C TYR A 282 7.16 -11.49 -7.67
N ARG A 283 8.27 -12.20 -7.94
CA ARG A 283 9.45 -11.70 -8.67
C ARG A 283 9.62 -12.51 -9.95
N GLY A 284 10.04 -11.87 -11.04
CA GLY A 284 10.46 -12.58 -12.23
C GLY A 284 11.87 -13.12 -12.04
N SER A 285 12.03 -14.44 -12.01
CA SER A 285 13.30 -15.06 -12.39
C SER A 285 13.35 -15.11 -13.92
N PRO A 286 14.52 -14.96 -14.58
CA PRO A 286 14.63 -15.11 -16.03
C PRO A 286 14.08 -16.45 -16.55
N ASP A 287 14.10 -17.49 -15.71
CA ASP A 287 13.67 -18.86 -16.04
C ASP A 287 12.22 -19.21 -15.64
N ASP A 288 11.56 -18.41 -14.81
CA ASP A 288 10.28 -18.81 -14.17
C ASP A 288 9.04 -18.69 -15.08
N GLY A 289 9.19 -18.15 -16.29
CA GLY A 289 8.10 -18.03 -17.28
C GLY A 289 8.37 -18.73 -18.61
N ASN A 290 9.53 -19.38 -18.77
CA ASN A 290 9.97 -19.89 -20.07
C ASN A 290 9.58 -21.37 -20.32
N ARG A 291 8.73 -21.95 -19.47
CA ARG A 291 8.11 -23.25 -19.75
C ARG A 291 6.95 -23.07 -20.74
N GLN A 292 7.33 -23.16 -22.01
CA GLN A 292 6.51 -23.58 -23.14
C GLN A 292 5.28 -22.70 -23.48
N ILE A 293 5.52 -21.51 -24.04
CA ILE A 293 4.89 -21.27 -25.35
C ILE A 293 5.75 -22.10 -26.30
N ALA A 294 5.31 -23.33 -26.56
CA ALA A 294 6.06 -24.30 -27.34
C ALA A 294 6.56 -23.63 -28.62
N ALA A 295 7.87 -23.72 -28.84
CA ALA A 295 8.45 -23.55 -30.15
C ALA A 295 7.60 -24.37 -31.14
N THR A 296 6.89 -23.70 -32.05
CA THR A 296 6.12 -24.18 -33.24
C THR A 296 4.60 -23.95 -33.30
N GLY A 297 3.93 -23.27 -32.35
CA GLY A 297 2.50 -22.92 -32.49
C GLY A 297 2.24 -21.41 -32.50
N GLU A 298 1.60 -20.87 -33.54
CA GLU A 298 1.05 -19.50 -33.51
C GLU A 298 0.02 -19.38 -32.38
N LEU A 299 0.13 -18.37 -31.52
CA LEU A 299 -0.90 -18.06 -30.53
C LEU A 299 -2.18 -17.67 -31.28
N PRO A 300 -3.29 -18.43 -31.20
CA PRO A 300 -4.50 -18.07 -31.92
C PRO A 300 -5.16 -16.84 -31.28
N LEU A 301 -5.63 -15.93 -32.12
CA LEU A 301 -6.41 -14.76 -31.70
C LEU A 301 -7.70 -14.71 -32.52
N VAL A 302 -8.84 -14.80 -31.85
CA VAL A 302 -10.17 -14.73 -32.45
C VAL A 302 -10.85 -13.47 -31.96
N LEU A 303 -10.93 -12.45 -32.83
CA LEU A 303 -11.60 -11.19 -32.51
C LEU A 303 -12.97 -11.12 -33.16
N PRO A 304 -13.95 -10.43 -32.52
CA PRO A 304 -15.15 -10.01 -33.21
C PRO A 304 -14.81 -9.06 -34.35
N GLU A 305 -15.75 -8.85 -35.27
CA GLU A 305 -15.55 -7.91 -36.37
C GLU A 305 -15.34 -6.49 -35.84
N LEU A 306 -14.12 -5.98 -36.01
CA LEU A 306 -13.76 -4.64 -35.58
C LEU A 306 -14.26 -3.59 -36.59
N THR A 307 -14.88 -2.53 -36.06
CA THR A 307 -15.23 -1.33 -36.82
C THR A 307 -13.98 -0.66 -37.40
N PRO A 308 -14.10 0.17 -38.46
CA PRO A 308 -12.96 0.90 -39.03
C PRO A 308 -12.17 1.72 -38.00
N TRP A 309 -12.87 2.35 -37.04
CA TRP A 309 -12.27 3.15 -35.98
C TRP A 309 -11.51 2.28 -34.96
N GLN A 310 -12.08 1.12 -34.58
CA GLN A 310 -11.38 0.16 -33.73
C GLN A 310 -10.12 -0.38 -34.43
N LYS A 311 -10.19 -0.67 -35.73
CA LYS A 311 -9.03 -1.09 -36.53
C LYS A 311 -7.95 0.00 -36.58
N ALA A 312 -8.34 1.26 -36.72
CA ALA A 312 -7.41 2.39 -36.70
C ALA A 312 -6.73 2.53 -35.33
N THR A 313 -7.50 2.55 -34.24
CA THR A 313 -6.96 2.58 -32.88
C THR A 313 -6.05 1.38 -32.60
N ALA A 314 -6.42 0.18 -33.05
CA ALA A 314 -5.59 -1.01 -32.85
C ALA A 314 -4.23 -0.90 -33.55
N ARG A 315 -4.18 -0.34 -34.77
CA ARG A 315 -2.91 -0.05 -35.46
C ARG A 315 -2.06 0.96 -34.70
N GLU A 316 -2.67 2.00 -34.14
CA GLU A 316 -1.95 3.00 -33.32
C GLU A 316 -1.38 2.38 -32.05
N VAL A 317 -2.14 1.50 -31.39
CA VAL A 317 -1.71 0.78 -30.19
C VAL A 317 -0.57 -0.21 -30.52
N LEU A 318 -0.64 -0.91 -31.66
CA LEU A 318 0.45 -1.77 -32.13
C LEU A 318 1.70 -0.95 -32.45
N ALA A 319 1.56 0.17 -33.16
CA ALA A 319 2.68 1.06 -33.45
C ALA A 319 3.30 1.63 -32.16
N PHE A 320 2.49 1.92 -31.15
CA PHE A 320 2.98 2.27 -29.81
C PHE A 320 3.79 1.14 -29.17
N TRP A 321 3.34 -0.11 -29.29
CA TRP A 321 4.07 -1.27 -28.78
C TRP A 321 5.43 -1.47 -29.46
N GLU A 322 5.56 -1.13 -30.74
CA GLU A 322 6.80 -1.30 -31.51
C GLU A 322 7.83 -0.18 -31.32
N ARG A 323 7.38 1.06 -31.06
CA ARG A 323 8.28 2.24 -30.92
C ARG A 323 8.96 2.28 -29.56
N GLU A 324 10.18 2.79 -29.46
CA GLU A 324 10.84 2.89 -28.15
C GLU A 324 10.14 3.88 -27.20
N GLU A 325 9.72 5.02 -27.73
CA GLU A 325 8.99 6.08 -27.02
C GLU A 325 7.73 6.50 -27.80
N PRO A 326 6.69 7.02 -27.14
CA PRO A 326 6.56 7.20 -25.68
C PRO A 326 6.37 5.86 -24.94
N ARG A 327 6.67 5.80 -23.62
CA ARG A 327 6.37 4.61 -22.77
C ARG A 327 4.92 4.49 -22.32
N SER A 328 4.11 5.53 -22.47
CA SER A 328 2.70 5.52 -22.09
C SER A 328 1.79 5.82 -23.27
N PHE A 329 0.59 5.23 -23.28
CA PHE A 329 -0.45 5.47 -24.27
C PHE A 329 -1.82 5.62 -23.62
N LEU A 330 -2.63 6.55 -24.10
CA LEU A 330 -3.98 6.82 -23.63
C LEU A 330 -4.99 6.47 -24.73
N ILE A 331 -5.88 5.53 -24.43
CA ILE A 331 -7.07 5.24 -25.23
C ILE A 331 -8.24 5.98 -24.59
N TRP A 332 -8.58 7.13 -25.15
CA TRP A 332 -9.75 7.90 -24.75
C TRP A 332 -10.96 7.37 -25.51
N ALA A 333 -11.76 6.55 -24.84
CA ALA A 333 -12.84 5.82 -25.48
C ALA A 333 -14.15 5.86 -24.69
N VAL A 334 -15.26 6.06 -25.39
CA VAL A 334 -16.59 6.06 -24.76
C VAL A 334 -16.98 4.67 -24.24
N CYS A 335 -17.91 4.60 -23.29
CA CYS A 335 -18.46 3.32 -22.82
C CYS A 335 -19.16 2.59 -23.98
N GLY A 336 -18.83 1.31 -24.15
CA GLY A 336 -19.34 0.50 -25.28
C GLY A 336 -18.59 0.71 -26.60
N ALA A 337 -17.40 1.31 -26.58
CA ALA A 337 -16.54 1.44 -27.76
C ALA A 337 -15.76 0.16 -28.13
N GLY A 338 -15.79 -0.88 -27.28
CA GLY A 338 -14.97 -2.09 -27.47
C GLY A 338 -13.48 -1.82 -27.28
N LYS A 339 -13.11 -1.14 -26.18
CA LYS A 339 -11.72 -0.78 -25.85
C LYS A 339 -10.84 -2.01 -25.66
N THR A 340 -11.44 -3.04 -25.07
CA THR A 340 -10.76 -4.28 -24.70
C THR A 340 -10.30 -5.04 -25.94
N GLU A 341 -11.15 -5.15 -26.96
CA GLU A 341 -10.85 -5.87 -28.19
C GLU A 341 -9.75 -5.19 -29.01
N VAL A 342 -9.64 -3.86 -28.90
CA VAL A 342 -8.55 -3.07 -29.51
C VAL A 342 -7.19 -3.43 -28.90
N VAL A 343 -7.11 -3.56 -27.57
CA VAL A 343 -5.82 -3.87 -26.91
C VAL A 343 -5.42 -5.33 -27.05
N PHE A 344 -6.35 -6.26 -27.30
CA PHE A 344 -6.06 -7.68 -27.50
C PHE A 344 -5.05 -7.94 -28.62
N LEU A 345 -5.01 -7.09 -29.66
CA LEU A 345 -3.98 -7.19 -30.71
C LEU A 345 -2.56 -6.90 -30.16
N ALA A 346 -2.41 -5.90 -29.29
CA ALA A 346 -1.13 -5.63 -28.65
C ALA A 346 -0.76 -6.68 -27.60
N ILE A 347 -1.75 -7.22 -26.88
CA ILE A 347 -1.53 -8.36 -25.98
C ILE A 347 -1.01 -9.56 -26.77
N HIS A 348 -1.69 -9.91 -27.86
CA HIS A 348 -1.27 -11.00 -28.75
C HIS A 348 0.15 -10.82 -29.25
N ARG A 349 0.48 -9.62 -29.74
CA ARG A 349 1.82 -9.31 -30.24
C ARG A 349 2.88 -9.44 -29.15
N ALA A 350 2.65 -8.85 -27.98
CA ALA A 350 3.58 -8.93 -26.85
C ALA A 350 3.78 -10.39 -26.38
N LEU A 351 2.70 -11.16 -26.22
CA LEU A 351 2.79 -12.58 -25.84
C LEU A 351 3.53 -13.41 -26.89
N SER A 352 3.30 -13.15 -28.19
CA SER A 352 4.02 -13.81 -29.29
C SER A 352 5.52 -13.51 -29.29
N GLU A 353 5.93 -12.38 -28.69
CA GLU A 353 7.33 -12.00 -28.48
C GLU A 353 7.91 -12.56 -27.16
N GLY A 354 7.16 -13.42 -26.46
CA GLY A 354 7.55 -13.99 -25.16
C GLY A 354 7.50 -12.98 -24.01
N LYS A 355 6.79 -11.85 -24.19
CA LYS A 355 6.68 -10.78 -23.20
C LYS A 355 5.54 -11.01 -22.22
N ARG A 356 5.67 -10.46 -21.02
CA ARG A 356 4.68 -10.59 -19.96
C ARG A 356 3.73 -9.41 -19.95
N VAL A 357 2.44 -9.70 -19.94
CA VAL A 357 1.36 -8.72 -20.04
C VAL A 357 0.49 -8.74 -18.79
N LEU A 358 0.26 -7.55 -18.22
CA LEU A 358 -0.73 -7.31 -17.18
C LEU A 358 -1.93 -6.59 -17.78
N LEU A 359 -3.12 -7.17 -17.64
CA LEU A 359 -4.38 -6.52 -17.92
C LEU A 359 -5.13 -6.30 -16.60
N THR A 360 -5.30 -5.05 -16.20
CA THR A 360 -5.84 -4.71 -14.88
C THR A 360 -7.03 -3.75 -14.94
N VAL A 361 -7.95 -3.91 -13.99
CA VAL A 361 -9.14 -3.06 -13.84
C VAL A 361 -9.44 -2.84 -12.35
N PRO A 362 -10.06 -1.73 -11.91
CA PRO A 362 -10.22 -1.44 -10.49
C PRO A 362 -11.23 -2.35 -9.77
N ARG A 363 -12.24 -2.87 -10.48
CA ARG A 363 -13.39 -3.57 -9.90
C ARG A 363 -13.34 -5.08 -10.11
N ARG A 364 -13.85 -5.83 -9.13
CA ARG A 364 -13.79 -7.30 -9.13
C ARG A 364 -14.71 -7.93 -10.15
N GLU A 365 -15.90 -7.39 -10.31
CA GLU A 365 -16.95 -7.92 -11.18
C GLU A 365 -16.45 -7.91 -12.64
N ILE A 366 -15.77 -6.83 -13.03
CA ILE A 366 -15.23 -6.63 -14.37
C ILE A 366 -14.07 -7.57 -14.66
N VAL A 367 -13.22 -7.89 -13.67
CA VAL A 367 -12.14 -8.88 -13.84
C VAL A 367 -12.69 -10.23 -14.29
N LYS A 368 -13.82 -10.68 -13.71
CA LYS A 368 -14.42 -11.97 -14.09
C LYS A 368 -14.92 -11.97 -15.53
N ASP A 369 -15.59 -10.90 -15.94
CA ASP A 369 -16.08 -10.75 -17.31
C ASP A 369 -14.91 -10.64 -18.29
N LEU A 370 -13.85 -9.95 -17.90
CA LEU A 370 -12.63 -9.82 -18.69
C LEU A 370 -11.91 -11.16 -18.88
N GLY A 371 -11.88 -12.00 -17.84
CA GLY A 371 -11.37 -13.37 -17.93
C GLY A 371 -12.11 -14.20 -18.98
N LYS A 372 -13.46 -14.18 -18.97
CA LYS A 372 -14.27 -14.88 -19.99
C LYS A 372 -14.01 -14.37 -21.41
N ARG A 373 -13.78 -13.05 -21.57
CA ARG A 373 -13.43 -12.47 -22.88
C ARG A 373 -12.06 -12.92 -23.36
N VAL A 374 -11.08 -13.00 -22.45
CA VAL A 374 -9.75 -13.53 -22.77
C VAL A 374 -9.86 -14.99 -23.21
N GLU A 375 -10.61 -15.83 -22.49
CA GLU A 375 -10.86 -17.23 -22.88
C GLU A 375 -11.48 -17.35 -24.29
N ALA A 376 -12.45 -16.48 -24.61
CA ALA A 376 -13.09 -16.47 -25.93
C ALA A 376 -12.16 -15.99 -27.05
N CYS A 377 -11.33 -14.97 -26.79
CA CYS A 377 -10.47 -14.35 -27.80
C CYS A 377 -9.09 -15.01 -27.95
N PHE A 378 -8.61 -15.72 -26.94
CA PHE A 378 -7.32 -16.43 -26.96
C PHE A 378 -7.52 -17.92 -26.66
N PRO A 379 -8.09 -18.70 -27.60
CA PRO A 379 -8.37 -20.12 -27.36
C PRO A 379 -7.11 -20.90 -26.99
N GLY A 380 -7.15 -21.59 -25.85
CA GLY A 380 -6.03 -22.40 -25.38
C GLY A 380 -4.87 -21.62 -24.73
N LEU A 381 -4.97 -20.30 -24.59
CA LEU A 381 -4.00 -19.52 -23.82
C LEU A 381 -4.19 -19.78 -22.31
N GLU A 382 -3.15 -20.26 -21.65
CA GLU A 382 -3.09 -20.24 -20.20
C GLU A 382 -2.81 -18.81 -19.70
N PHE A 383 -3.65 -18.31 -18.80
CA PHE A 383 -3.48 -17.01 -18.17
C PHE A 383 -3.89 -17.07 -16.70
N THR A 384 -3.36 -16.14 -15.89
CA THR A 384 -3.67 -16.07 -14.47
C THR A 384 -4.75 -15.02 -14.20
N LEU A 385 -5.77 -15.38 -13.40
CA LEU A 385 -6.86 -14.47 -13.02
C LEU A 385 -6.80 -14.15 -11.51
N LEU A 386 -6.51 -12.88 -11.15
CA LEU A 386 -6.29 -12.45 -9.76
C LEU A 386 -7.31 -11.41 -9.29
N TYR A 387 -8.15 -11.77 -8.33
CA TYR A 387 -9.10 -10.83 -7.70
C TYR A 387 -9.46 -11.25 -6.27
N GLY A 388 -10.09 -10.33 -5.52
CA GLY A 388 -10.52 -10.58 -4.14
C GLY A 388 -11.48 -11.78 -4.03
N GLY A 389 -10.99 -12.89 -3.47
CA GLY A 389 -11.73 -14.15 -3.30
C GLY A 389 -11.11 -15.37 -4.00
N LYS A 390 -10.13 -15.19 -4.89
CA LYS A 390 -9.33 -16.30 -5.46
C LYS A 390 -7.96 -16.30 -4.78
N LYS A 391 -7.67 -17.32 -3.95
CA LYS A 391 -6.39 -17.45 -3.24
C LYS A 391 -5.28 -17.87 -4.22
N GLN A 392 -4.18 -17.12 -4.18
CA GLN A 392 -2.83 -17.37 -4.71
C GLN A 392 -2.69 -18.46 -5.78
N GLU A 393 -2.78 -18.07 -7.04
CA GLU A 393 -2.02 -18.71 -8.11
C GLU A 393 -0.72 -17.90 -8.26
N ARG A 394 0.44 -18.56 -8.26
CA ARG A 394 1.65 -17.92 -8.82
C ARG A 394 1.30 -17.54 -10.27
N PRO A 395 1.66 -16.34 -10.75
CA PRO A 395 1.47 -15.99 -12.15
C PRO A 395 2.03 -17.10 -13.03
N GLY A 396 1.13 -17.86 -13.65
CA GLY A 396 1.40 -18.83 -14.70
C GLY A 396 1.05 -18.22 -16.04
N GLY A 397 1.84 -18.52 -17.07
CA GLY A 397 1.66 -17.99 -18.42
C GLY A 397 2.11 -16.54 -18.60
N GLY A 398 2.09 -16.08 -19.85
CA GLY A 398 2.51 -14.72 -20.22
C GLY A 398 1.52 -13.62 -19.86
N LEU A 399 0.24 -13.95 -19.61
CA LEU A 399 -0.85 -12.99 -19.36
C LEU A 399 -1.39 -13.11 -17.93
N VAL A 400 -1.51 -11.98 -17.25
CA VAL A 400 -2.17 -11.85 -15.95
C VAL A 400 -3.33 -10.86 -16.06
N VAL A 401 -4.53 -11.29 -15.66
CA VAL A 401 -5.72 -10.45 -15.57
C VAL A 401 -6.03 -10.20 -14.10
N ALA A 402 -6.02 -8.95 -13.63
CA ALA A 402 -6.07 -8.68 -12.19
C ALA A 402 -6.82 -7.42 -11.76
N THR A 403 -7.39 -7.42 -10.55
CA THR A 403 -7.85 -6.15 -9.93
C THR A 403 -6.65 -5.26 -9.59
N THR A 404 -6.78 -3.93 -9.67
CA THR A 404 -5.68 -2.99 -9.32
C THR A 404 -5.12 -3.23 -7.92
N HIS A 405 -5.94 -3.72 -6.99
CA HIS A 405 -5.52 -4.13 -5.65
C HIS A 405 -4.42 -5.21 -5.63
N GLN A 406 -4.43 -6.14 -6.57
CA GLN A 406 -3.44 -7.23 -6.63
C GLN A 406 -2.05 -6.72 -6.99
N LEU A 407 -1.94 -5.55 -7.64
CA LEU A 407 -0.68 -4.95 -8.03
C LEU A 407 0.24 -4.69 -6.83
N LEU A 408 -0.34 -4.53 -5.63
CA LEU A 408 0.40 -4.34 -4.37
C LEU A 408 1.35 -5.50 -4.05
N ARG A 409 1.13 -6.69 -4.63
CA ARG A 409 1.93 -7.90 -4.43
C ARG A 409 3.06 -8.06 -5.44
N PHE A 410 3.02 -7.32 -6.54
CA PHE A 410 3.99 -7.46 -7.61
C PHE A 410 5.24 -6.63 -7.32
N THR A 411 6.38 -7.20 -7.68
CA THR A 411 7.60 -6.45 -7.98
C THR A 411 7.73 -6.31 -9.50
N PRO A 412 8.71 -5.56 -10.04
CA PRO A 412 8.88 -5.43 -11.48
C PRO A 412 8.85 -6.80 -12.17
N PHE A 413 7.84 -7.01 -13.02
CA PHE A 413 7.53 -8.31 -13.63
C PHE A 413 6.99 -8.19 -15.05
N PHE A 414 6.23 -7.13 -15.39
CA PHE A 414 5.55 -7.03 -16.68
C PHE A 414 6.29 -6.14 -17.68
N ASP A 415 6.26 -6.54 -18.95
CA ASP A 415 6.76 -5.75 -20.07
C ASP A 415 5.68 -4.77 -20.58
N LEU A 416 4.41 -5.18 -20.52
CA LEU A 416 3.24 -4.37 -20.86
C LEU A 416 2.22 -4.41 -19.73
N ALA A 417 1.73 -3.25 -19.31
CA ALA A 417 0.57 -3.13 -18.43
C ALA A 417 -0.55 -2.35 -19.14
N ILE A 418 -1.78 -2.80 -18.98
CA ILE A 418 -2.98 -2.19 -19.52
C ILE A 418 -3.94 -1.95 -18.36
N LEU A 419 -4.29 -0.70 -18.09
CA LEU A 419 -5.28 -0.33 -17.08
C LEU A 419 -6.60 0.07 -17.77
N ASP A 420 -7.61 -0.79 -17.65
CA ASP A 420 -8.98 -0.45 -17.99
C ASP A 420 -9.67 0.33 -16.86
N GLU A 421 -10.67 1.13 -17.21
CA GLU A 421 -11.41 2.01 -16.31
C GLU A 421 -10.51 2.83 -15.38
N ALA A 422 -9.49 3.49 -15.94
CA ALA A 422 -8.53 4.22 -15.12
C ALA A 422 -9.15 5.42 -14.36
N ASP A 423 -10.34 5.86 -14.75
CA ASP A 423 -11.17 6.87 -14.07
C ASP A 423 -12.01 6.31 -12.91
N ALA A 424 -12.03 4.98 -12.72
CA ALA A 424 -12.85 4.35 -11.70
C ALA A 424 -12.13 4.25 -10.33
N TYR A 425 -12.90 4.50 -9.28
CA TYR A 425 -12.55 4.10 -7.92
C TYR A 425 -12.40 2.56 -7.86
N PRO A 426 -11.43 2.00 -7.10
CA PRO A 426 -10.50 2.65 -6.15
C PRO A 426 -9.18 3.15 -6.73
N TYR A 427 -8.95 3.02 -8.04
CA TYR A 427 -7.68 3.43 -8.65
C TYR A 427 -7.54 4.95 -8.74
N ARG A 428 -8.61 5.63 -9.18
CA ARG A 428 -8.62 7.08 -9.32
C ARG A 428 -8.21 7.76 -8.02
N GLU A 429 -7.27 8.70 -8.13
CA GLU A 429 -6.72 9.48 -7.01
C GLU A 429 -5.98 8.66 -5.93
N ASN A 430 -5.73 7.37 -6.17
CA ASN A 430 -4.99 6.52 -5.25
C ASN A 430 -3.52 6.36 -5.68
N ARG A 431 -2.66 7.22 -5.11
CA ARG A 431 -1.21 7.19 -5.36
C ARG A 431 -0.54 5.83 -5.08
N MET A 432 -1.04 5.06 -4.13
CA MET A 432 -0.47 3.74 -3.83
C MET A 432 -0.74 2.76 -4.96
N LEU A 433 -1.94 2.77 -5.53
CA LEU A 433 -2.28 1.92 -6.68
C LEU A 433 -1.60 2.42 -7.96
N THR A 434 -1.47 3.73 -8.17
CA THR A 434 -0.66 4.30 -9.25
C THR A 434 0.80 3.85 -9.14
N GLY A 435 1.40 3.96 -7.95
CA GLY A 435 2.76 3.52 -7.70
C GLY A 435 2.93 2.01 -7.87
N ALA A 436 1.96 1.21 -7.43
CA ALA A 436 1.99 -0.24 -7.61
C ALA A 436 1.89 -0.67 -9.08
N LEU A 437 1.11 0.03 -9.89
CA LEU A 437 1.03 -0.20 -11.34
C LEU A 437 2.38 0.06 -12.01
N VAL A 438 3.00 1.21 -11.73
CA VAL A 438 4.33 1.55 -12.27
C VAL A 438 5.39 0.57 -11.77
N ASN A 439 5.36 0.20 -10.49
CA ASN A 439 6.31 -0.74 -9.90
C ASN A 439 6.14 -2.19 -10.40
N ALA A 440 4.97 -2.54 -10.94
CA ALA A 440 4.75 -3.86 -11.53
C ALA A 440 5.43 -3.98 -12.91
N LEU A 441 5.73 -2.86 -13.57
CA LEU A 441 6.46 -2.83 -14.83
C LEU A 441 7.96 -3.01 -14.62
N LEU A 442 8.59 -3.73 -15.55
CA LEU A 442 10.04 -3.78 -15.68
C LEU A 442 10.59 -2.41 -16.12
N PRO A 443 11.90 -2.15 -15.89
CA PRO A 443 12.57 -1.02 -16.53
C PRO A 443 12.35 -1.05 -18.05
N GLY A 444 11.85 0.06 -18.61
CA GLY A 444 11.49 0.16 -20.03
C GLY A 444 10.13 -0.45 -20.41
N GLY A 445 9.39 -1.01 -19.46
CA GLY A 445 8.03 -1.50 -19.68
C GLY A 445 7.07 -0.39 -20.10
N LYS A 446 6.00 -0.78 -20.80
CA LYS A 446 5.02 0.14 -21.38
C LYS A 446 3.67 0.08 -20.69
N LEU A 447 2.96 1.20 -20.72
CA LEU A 447 1.67 1.35 -20.05
C LEU A 447 0.60 1.90 -20.98
N ILE A 448 -0.52 1.19 -21.08
CA ILE A 448 -1.72 1.64 -21.79
C ILE A 448 -2.80 1.97 -20.76
N TYR A 449 -3.32 3.18 -20.80
CA TYR A 449 -4.47 3.62 -20.03
C TYR A 449 -5.72 3.64 -20.91
N MET A 450 -6.82 3.09 -20.41
CA MET A 450 -8.12 3.16 -21.08
C MET A 450 -9.14 3.83 -20.15
N THR A 451 -9.80 4.88 -20.64
CA THR A 451 -10.78 5.64 -19.85
C THR A 451 -11.79 6.34 -20.75
N ALA A 452 -13.00 6.56 -20.23
CA ALA A 452 -13.98 7.43 -20.87
C ALA A 452 -13.79 8.90 -20.47
N THR A 453 -13.22 9.16 -19.29
CA THR A 453 -13.14 10.49 -18.69
C THR A 453 -11.71 10.85 -18.28
N PRO A 454 -10.78 11.01 -19.24
CA PRO A 454 -9.42 11.40 -18.91
C PRO A 454 -9.42 12.79 -18.27
N ASP A 455 -8.61 12.95 -17.21
CA ASP A 455 -8.45 14.21 -16.49
C ASP A 455 -7.63 15.23 -17.29
N GLU A 456 -7.50 16.44 -16.73
CA GLU A 456 -6.76 17.53 -17.38
C GLU A 456 -5.26 17.24 -17.49
N GLU A 457 -4.68 16.53 -16.52
CA GLU A 457 -3.25 16.18 -16.53
C GLU A 457 -2.92 15.27 -17.71
N TRP A 458 -3.74 14.24 -17.95
CA TRP A 458 -3.57 13.32 -19.07
C TRP A 458 -3.76 14.02 -20.42
N ARG A 459 -4.73 14.91 -20.53
CA ARG A 459 -4.95 15.70 -21.74
C ARG A 459 -3.77 16.61 -22.04
N LYS A 460 -3.19 17.22 -20.99
CA LYS A 460 -2.01 18.09 -21.12
C LYS A 460 -0.79 17.29 -21.57
N LYS A 461 -0.50 16.16 -20.93
CA LYS A 461 0.60 15.26 -21.34
C LYS A 461 0.43 14.79 -22.77
N ALA A 462 -0.79 14.47 -23.19
CA ALA A 462 -1.08 14.04 -24.55
C ALA A 462 -0.84 15.17 -25.56
N ALA A 463 -1.26 16.40 -25.24
CA ALA A 463 -1.02 17.58 -26.06
C ALA A 463 0.49 17.91 -26.18
N GLN A 464 1.27 17.58 -25.15
CA GLN A 464 2.73 17.75 -25.13
C GLN A 464 3.51 16.59 -25.79
N GLY A 465 2.82 15.52 -26.20
CA GLY A 465 3.45 14.33 -26.80
C GLY A 465 4.15 13.41 -25.80
N GLU A 466 4.01 13.65 -24.49
CA GLU A 466 4.60 12.82 -23.42
C GLU A 466 3.90 11.46 -23.29
N ILE A 467 2.64 11.38 -23.71
CA ILE A 467 1.82 10.17 -23.76
C ILE A 467 1.19 10.08 -25.15
N GLY A 468 1.24 8.91 -25.78
CA GLY A 468 0.50 8.68 -27.02
C GLY A 468 -1.00 8.75 -26.79
N LEU A 469 -1.79 9.14 -27.80
CA LEU A 469 -3.23 9.28 -27.65
C LEU A 469 -3.95 8.71 -28.87
N SER A 470 -4.95 7.87 -28.60
CA SER A 470 -6.00 7.53 -29.56
C SER A 470 -7.37 7.87 -29.01
N ARG A 471 -8.26 8.35 -29.89
CA ARG A 471 -9.64 8.72 -29.53
C ARG A 471 -10.61 7.76 -30.22
N LEU A 472 -11.37 7.01 -29.42
CA LEU A 472 -12.39 6.09 -29.89
C LEU A 472 -13.76 6.56 -29.41
N VAL A 473 -14.31 7.52 -30.14
CA VAL A 473 -15.49 8.29 -29.74
C VAL A 473 -16.83 7.65 -30.11
N LEU A 474 -16.82 6.56 -30.88
CA LEU A 474 -18.02 5.85 -31.33
C LEU A 474 -18.13 4.48 -30.66
N ARG A 475 -19.36 4.09 -30.32
CA ARG A 475 -19.68 2.73 -29.88
C ARG A 475 -19.50 1.74 -31.02
N HIS A 476 -19.26 0.47 -30.72
CA HIS A 476 -19.12 -0.55 -31.76
C HIS A 476 -20.39 -0.70 -32.62
N HIS A 477 -21.57 -0.40 -32.07
CA HIS A 477 -22.85 -0.35 -32.80
C HIS A 477 -23.11 0.98 -33.54
N GLY A 478 -22.27 2.00 -33.38
CA GLY A 478 -22.44 3.30 -34.04
C GLY A 478 -23.50 4.24 -33.46
N HIS A 479 -24.34 3.80 -32.51
CA HIS A 479 -25.38 4.63 -31.90
C HIS A 479 -24.84 5.55 -30.77
N PRO A 480 -25.33 6.80 -30.66
CA PRO A 480 -24.97 7.69 -29.56
C PRO A 480 -25.48 7.16 -28.20
N LEU A 481 -24.92 7.68 -27.11
CA LEU A 481 -25.47 7.48 -25.77
C LEU A 481 -26.91 8.02 -25.72
N PRO A 482 -27.89 7.27 -25.16
CA PRO A 482 -29.18 7.86 -24.84
C PRO A 482 -28.95 9.04 -23.89
N VAL A 483 -29.48 10.21 -24.25
CA VAL A 483 -29.40 11.39 -23.39
C VAL A 483 -30.39 11.19 -22.23
N PRO A 484 -29.93 11.14 -20.97
CA PRO A 484 -30.84 10.96 -19.85
C PRO A 484 -31.83 12.13 -19.78
N VAL A 485 -33.12 11.82 -19.62
CA VAL A 485 -34.17 12.82 -19.45
C VAL A 485 -34.42 13.01 -17.96
N LEU A 486 -34.20 14.23 -17.46
CA LEU A 486 -34.54 14.57 -16.09
C LEU A 486 -36.07 14.51 -15.91
N ARG A 487 -36.51 13.68 -14.97
CA ARG A 487 -37.90 13.62 -14.50
C ARG A 487 -37.94 14.04 -13.04
N GLN A 488 -38.74 15.05 -12.74
CA GLN A 488 -39.02 15.45 -11.36
C GLN A 488 -40.27 14.72 -10.88
N GLN A 489 -40.18 14.09 -9.71
CA GLN A 489 -41.29 13.39 -9.06
C GLN A 489 -41.31 13.76 -7.58
N PRO A 490 -42.48 13.86 -6.93
CA PRO A 490 -42.56 14.02 -5.48
C PRO A 490 -41.87 12.85 -4.79
N LEU A 491 -41.12 13.11 -3.73
CA LEU A 491 -40.61 12.04 -2.86
C LEU A 491 -41.81 11.30 -2.26
N PRO A 492 -41.82 9.96 -2.25
CA PRO A 492 -42.86 9.21 -1.57
C PRO A 492 -42.86 9.52 -0.06
N PRO A 493 -44.00 9.32 0.63
CA PRO A 493 -44.07 9.46 2.09
C PRO A 493 -43.02 8.59 2.78
N ALA A 494 -42.47 9.06 3.91
CA ALA A 494 -41.40 8.39 4.65
C ALA A 494 -41.75 6.97 5.14
N GLU A 495 -43.03 6.61 5.10
CA GLU A 495 -43.60 5.33 5.57
C GLU A 495 -43.68 4.26 4.46
N ALA A 496 -43.36 4.60 3.20
CA ALA A 496 -43.36 3.64 2.11
C ALA A 496 -42.07 2.80 2.14
N GLU A 497 -42.19 1.52 2.54
CA GLU A 497 -41.07 0.55 2.54
C GLU A 497 -40.58 0.20 1.14
N ASP A 498 -41.41 0.37 0.11
CA ASP A 498 -41.08 0.11 -1.29
C ASP A 498 -41.07 1.41 -2.09
N TRP A 499 -39.90 1.76 -2.65
CA TRP A 499 -39.78 2.78 -3.67
C TRP A 499 -40.26 2.20 -5.01
N PRO A 500 -41.46 2.56 -5.52
CA PRO A 500 -41.87 2.05 -6.81
C PRO A 500 -40.88 2.53 -7.87
N PRO A 501 -40.39 1.66 -8.77
CA PRO A 501 -39.59 2.12 -9.90
C PRO A 501 -40.40 3.18 -10.66
N PRO A 502 -39.74 4.17 -11.29
CA PRO A 502 -40.44 5.09 -12.19
C PRO A 502 -41.25 4.25 -13.20
N PRO A 503 -42.48 4.66 -13.54
CA PRO A 503 -43.31 3.90 -14.49
C PRO A 503 -42.49 3.56 -15.73
N GLU A 504 -42.48 2.27 -16.09
CA GLU A 504 -41.68 1.73 -17.19
C GLU A 504 -41.88 2.56 -18.45
N VAL A 505 -40.78 3.09 -18.99
CA VAL A 505 -40.79 3.65 -20.35
C VAL A 505 -40.81 2.45 -21.30
N LEU A 506 -42.00 1.95 -21.61
CA LEU A 506 -42.23 1.18 -22.82
C LEU A 506 -42.19 2.14 -24.01
N SER A 507 -40.99 2.36 -24.57
CA SER A 507 -40.74 2.64 -26.00
C SER A 507 -39.25 2.81 -26.26
#